data_AF-A0A2J2HC55-F1
#
_entry.id   AF-A0A2J2HC55-F1
#
_cell.length_a   1.000
_cell.length_b   1.000
_cell.length_c   1.000
_cell.angle_alpha   90.00
_cell.angle_beta   90.00
_cell.angle_gamma   90.00
#
_symmetry.space_group_name_H-M   'P 1'
#
loop_
_entity.id
_entity.type
_entity.pdbx_description
1 polymer ?
#
loop_
_entity_poly.entity_id
_entity_poly.type
_entity_poly.pdbx_seq_one_letter_code
_entity_poly.pdbx_strand_id
1 'polypeptide(L)'
;MNSILRKNADVSLNETVRVRKVEPKPAQSIKLAPVSMTIAVDSNFLQYIKQRLRDYVLVEGDILQIYVLSQPLTFQVVQARPANAVLLVTDDTQIQIYEKPVSGIKIPPVTWEDIGDLEEAKQKIRELVELPLRHPELFKHLGIEPPKGILLFGPPGTGKTLLAKAV
;
A
#
# COMPACT_ATOMS: atom_id res chain seq x y z
N MET A 1 6.97 -8.94 -4.76
CA MET A 1 5.80 -8.34 -4.08
C MET A 1 5.60 -6.94 -4.61
N ASN A 2 4.38 -6.49 -4.89
CA ASN A 2 4.09 -5.10 -5.26
C ASN A 2 4.10 -4.18 -4.02
N SER A 3 4.01 -2.86 -4.22
CA SER A 3 4.08 -1.86 -3.14
C SER A 3 3.01 -2.03 -2.06
N ILE A 4 1.79 -2.42 -2.43
CA ILE A 4 0.70 -2.65 -1.47
C ILE A 4 0.93 -3.91 -0.64
N LEU A 5 1.33 -5.01 -1.27
CA LEU A 5 1.57 -6.25 -0.54
C LEU A 5 2.75 -6.10 0.42
N ARG A 6 3.79 -5.32 0.04
CA ARG A 6 4.87 -4.93 0.97
C ARG A 6 4.34 -4.13 2.15
N LYS A 7 3.47 -3.14 1.91
CA LYS A 7 2.84 -2.33 2.96
C LYS A 7 1.94 -3.15 3.89
N ASN A 8 1.16 -4.09 3.36
CA ASN A 8 0.33 -4.99 4.16
C ASN A 8 1.17 -5.95 5.01
N ALA A 9 2.30 -6.40 4.48
CA ALA A 9 3.24 -7.23 5.22
C ALA A 9 4.15 -6.43 6.16
N ASP A 10 4.02 -5.10 6.19
CA ASP A 10 4.89 -4.18 6.93
C ASP A 10 6.38 -4.42 6.65
N VAL A 11 6.71 -4.66 5.38
CA VAL A 11 8.09 -4.93 4.94
C VAL A 11 8.57 -3.95 3.88
N SER A 12 9.88 -3.77 3.91
CA SER A 12 10.66 -2.90 3.04
C SER A 12 11.25 -3.68 1.87
N LEU A 13 11.82 -2.97 0.90
CA LEU A 13 12.66 -3.61 -0.10
C LEU A 13 13.88 -4.24 0.57
N ASN A 14 14.25 -5.45 0.13
CA ASN A 14 15.37 -6.25 0.64
C ASN A 14 15.22 -6.82 2.06
N GLU A 15 14.05 -6.71 2.70
CA GLU A 15 13.78 -7.45 3.93
C GLU A 15 13.37 -8.90 3.67
N THR A 16 13.78 -9.79 4.56
CA THR A 16 13.41 -11.21 4.50
C THR A 16 12.03 -11.44 5.10
N VAL A 17 11.16 -12.12 4.37
CA VAL A 17 9.82 -12.52 4.84
C VAL A 17 9.76 -14.00 5.17
N ARG A 18 8.95 -14.38 6.16
CA ARG A 18 8.61 -15.78 6.42
C ARG A 18 7.33 -16.14 5.70
N VAL A 19 7.40 -17.16 4.85
CA VAL A 19 6.25 -17.65 4.10
C VAL A 19 5.83 -19.00 4.64
N ARG A 20 4.53 -19.21 4.82
CA ARG A 20 3.94 -20.50 5.17
C ARG A 20 2.69 -20.74 4.35
N LYS A 21 2.38 -22.00 4.06
CA LYS A 21 1.09 -22.37 3.48
C LYS A 21 -0.02 -22.12 4.50
N VAL A 22 -1.11 -21.51 4.06
CA VAL A 22 -2.32 -21.27 4.85
C VAL A 22 -3.53 -21.73 4.04
N GLU A 23 -4.50 -22.34 4.72
CA GLU A 23 -5.82 -22.62 4.15
C GLU A 23 -6.77 -21.49 4.57
N PRO A 24 -7.23 -20.65 3.62
CA PRO A 24 -8.08 -19.52 3.94
C PRO A 24 -9.49 -20.01 4.27
N LYS A 25 -10.13 -19.34 5.24
CA LYS A 25 -11.52 -19.61 5.62
C LYS A 25 -12.46 -18.69 4.84
N PRO A 26 -13.68 -19.12 4.47
CA PRO A 26 -14.65 -18.22 3.86
C PRO A 26 -14.96 -17.02 4.79
N ALA A 27 -14.90 -15.82 4.22
CA ALA A 27 -15.26 -14.59 4.93
C ALA A 27 -16.77 -14.53 5.14
N GLN A 28 -17.20 -14.34 6.39
CA GLN A 28 -18.62 -14.14 6.71
C GLN A 28 -19.02 -12.69 6.45
N SER A 29 -18.20 -11.75 6.93
CA SER A 29 -18.40 -10.34 6.68
C SER A 29 -17.09 -9.57 6.70
N ILE A 30 -17.03 -8.52 5.89
CA ILE A 30 -15.90 -7.59 5.85
C ILE A 30 -16.43 -6.15 5.83
N LYS A 31 -15.69 -5.26 6.50
CA LYS A 31 -15.94 -3.82 6.46
C LYS A 31 -14.74 -3.11 5.86
N LEU A 32 -15.00 -2.30 4.84
CA LEU A 32 -13.99 -1.53 4.14
C LEU A 32 -14.18 -0.05 4.44
N ALA A 33 -13.09 0.69 4.59
CA ALA A 33 -13.12 2.15 4.62
C ALA A 33 -12.12 2.70 3.59
N PRO A 34 -12.45 3.77 2.85
CA PRO A 34 -11.50 4.39 1.95
C PRO A 34 -10.32 4.98 2.75
N VAL A 35 -9.16 5.11 2.12
CA VAL A 35 -7.96 5.64 2.78
C VAL A 35 -7.76 7.13 2.50
N SER A 36 -8.00 7.55 1.25
CA SER A 36 -7.55 8.87 0.80
C SER A 36 -8.66 9.90 0.62
N MET A 37 -9.91 9.46 0.42
CA MET A 37 -11.03 10.34 0.04
C MET A 37 -12.36 9.82 0.57
N THR A 38 -13.34 10.71 0.71
CA THR A 38 -14.74 10.34 0.94
C THR A 38 -15.34 9.83 -0.36
N ILE A 39 -16.13 8.75 -0.29
CA ILE A 39 -16.80 8.16 -1.45
C ILE A 39 -18.31 8.10 -1.24
N ALA A 40 -19.07 8.19 -2.33
CA ALA A 40 -20.49 7.85 -2.33
C ALA A 40 -20.65 6.35 -2.59
N VAL A 41 -21.38 5.66 -1.71
CA VAL A 41 -21.63 4.22 -1.83
C VAL A 41 -23.07 4.01 -2.25
N ASP A 42 -23.28 3.75 -3.54
CA ASP A 42 -24.57 3.30 -4.06
C ASP A 42 -24.60 1.76 -4.27
N SER A 43 -25.77 1.23 -4.63
CA SER A 43 -25.95 -0.21 -4.84
C SER A 43 -25.08 -0.76 -5.98
N ASN A 44 -24.88 0.01 -7.05
CA ASN A 44 -24.10 -0.39 -8.22
C ASN A 44 -22.62 -0.49 -7.87
N PHE A 45 -22.12 0.51 -7.15
CA PHE A 45 -20.76 0.57 -6.63
C PHE A 45 -20.50 -0.59 -5.66
N LEU A 46 -21.42 -0.85 -4.74
CA LEU A 46 -21.29 -1.99 -3.82
C LEU A 46 -21.25 -3.32 -4.58
N GLN A 47 -22.10 -3.50 -5.59
CA GLN A 47 -22.10 -4.71 -6.42
C GLN A 47 -20.80 -4.84 -7.22
N TYR A 48 -20.28 -3.74 -7.77
CA TYR A 48 -19.00 -3.70 -8.46
C TYR A 48 -17.86 -4.17 -7.56
N ILE A 49 -17.79 -3.64 -6.33
CA ILE A 49 -16.77 -4.02 -5.35
C ILE A 49 -16.91 -5.49 -4.95
N LYS A 50 -18.13 -5.99 -4.74
CA LYS A 50 -18.39 -7.42 -4.47
C LYS A 50 -17.84 -8.32 -5.58
N GLN A 51 -18.12 -7.99 -6.84
CA GLN A 51 -17.62 -8.77 -7.97
C GLN A 51 -16.09 -8.70 -8.08
N ARG A 52 -15.50 -7.53 -7.83
CA ARG A 52 -14.04 -7.35 -7.90
C ARG A 52 -13.28 -8.02 -6.77
N LEU A 53 -13.90 -8.19 -5.61
CA LEU A 53 -13.29 -8.85 -4.46
C LEU A 53 -13.58 -10.35 -4.41
N ARG A 54 -14.30 -10.92 -5.37
CA ARG A 54 -14.49 -12.36 -5.43
C ARG A 54 -13.12 -13.06 -5.55
N ASP A 55 -12.94 -14.12 -4.76
CA ASP A 55 -11.71 -14.91 -4.65
C ASP A 55 -10.51 -14.15 -4.08
N TYR A 56 -10.72 -12.94 -3.56
CA TYR A 56 -9.67 -12.18 -2.89
C TYR A 56 -9.37 -12.78 -1.52
N VAL A 57 -8.08 -12.94 -1.21
CA VAL A 57 -7.61 -13.36 0.11
C VAL A 57 -7.14 -12.14 0.88
N LEU A 58 -7.65 -11.97 2.09
CA LEU A 58 -7.38 -10.81 2.93
C LEU A 58 -7.32 -11.14 4.41
N VAL A 59 -6.73 -10.23 5.17
CA VAL A 59 -6.71 -10.18 6.63
C VAL A 59 -7.23 -8.83 7.11
N GLU A 60 -7.73 -8.76 8.33
CA GLU A 60 -8.06 -7.47 8.96
C GLU A 60 -6.80 -6.57 9.02
N GLY A 61 -6.96 -5.31 8.63
CA GLY A 61 -5.87 -4.33 8.52
C GLY A 61 -5.31 -4.18 7.10
N ASP A 62 -5.53 -5.14 6.20
CA ASP A 62 -5.01 -5.09 4.83
C ASP A 62 -5.50 -3.86 4.06
N ILE A 63 -4.62 -3.32 3.22
CA ILE A 63 -4.94 -2.30 2.23
C ILE A 63 -5.21 -2.99 0.88
N LEU A 64 -6.33 -2.65 0.27
CA LEU A 64 -6.79 -3.13 -1.02
C LEU A 64 -6.79 -1.96 -2.01
N GLN A 65 -6.33 -2.18 -3.23
CA GLN A 65 -6.44 -1.21 -4.33
C GLN A 65 -7.32 -1.77 -5.42
N ILE A 66 -8.45 -1.11 -5.65
CA ILE A 66 -9.46 -1.50 -6.61
C ILE A 66 -9.57 -0.39 -7.64
N TYR A 67 -9.33 -0.73 -8.90
CA TYR A 67 -9.45 0.21 -10.01
C TYR A 67 -10.91 0.38 -10.39
N VAL A 68 -11.48 1.55 -10.14
CA VAL A 68 -12.81 1.92 -10.62
C VAL A 68 -12.60 2.81 -11.83
N LEU A 69 -12.98 2.29 -13.00
CA LEU A 69 -12.58 2.88 -14.29
C LEU A 69 -11.05 3.01 -14.36
N SER A 70 -10.54 4.23 -14.56
CA SER A 70 -9.10 4.53 -14.59
C SER A 70 -8.55 5.06 -13.26
N GLN A 71 -9.36 5.09 -12.19
CA GLN A 71 -8.94 5.62 -10.89
C GLN A 71 -8.75 4.50 -9.87
N PRO A 72 -7.56 4.38 -9.26
CA PRO A 72 -7.36 3.46 -8.15
C PRO A 72 -8.00 4.00 -6.88
N LEU A 73 -8.99 3.28 -6.36
CA LEU A 73 -9.51 3.49 -5.02
C LEU A 73 -8.82 2.56 -4.04
N THR A 74 -8.36 3.13 -2.93
CA THR A 74 -7.69 2.38 -1.86
C THR A 74 -8.61 2.25 -0.66
N PHE A 75 -8.73 1.02 -0.17
CA PHE A 75 -9.56 0.65 0.97
C PHE A 75 -8.70 -0.03 2.02
N GLN A 76 -9.02 0.18 3.29
CA GLN A 76 -8.53 -0.65 4.38
C GLN A 76 -9.63 -1.61 4.82
N VAL A 77 -9.26 -2.86 5.09
CA VAL A 77 -10.11 -3.82 5.79
C VAL A 77 -10.15 -3.45 7.27
N VAL A 78 -11.15 -2.69 7.67
CA VAL A 78 -11.31 -2.21 9.06
C VAL A 78 -11.75 -3.32 9.99
N GLN A 79 -12.53 -4.27 9.48
CA GLN A 79 -13.01 -5.40 10.25
C GLN A 79 -13.25 -6.59 9.33
N ALA A 80 -12.84 -7.78 9.76
CA ALA A 80 -13.12 -9.01 9.03
C ALA A 80 -13.56 -10.15 9.96
N ARG A 81 -14.55 -10.94 9.54
CA ARG A 81 -15.09 -12.07 10.33
C ARG A 81 -14.98 -13.39 9.58
N PRO A 82 -14.50 -14.46 10.24
CA PRO A 82 -14.00 -14.51 11.62
C PRO A 82 -12.67 -13.75 11.82
N ALA A 83 -12.51 -13.13 12.99
CA ALA A 83 -11.31 -12.35 13.34
C ALA A 83 -10.08 -13.26 13.47
N ASN A 84 -8.88 -12.68 13.31
CA ASN A 84 -7.58 -13.36 13.43
C ASN A 84 -7.43 -14.59 12.48
N ALA A 85 -8.05 -14.53 11.30
CA ALA A 85 -7.94 -15.57 10.29
C ALA A 85 -7.59 -14.96 8.93
N VAL A 86 -6.97 -15.77 8.08
CA VAL A 86 -6.83 -15.47 6.65
C VAL A 86 -8.13 -15.84 5.98
N LEU A 87 -8.75 -14.87 5.31
CA LEU A 87 -10.10 -15.00 4.81
C LEU A 87 -10.15 -14.95 3.29
N LEU A 88 -10.93 -15.84 2.69
CA LEU A 88 -11.27 -15.84 1.28
C LEU A 88 -12.64 -15.19 1.11
N VAL A 89 -12.72 -14.16 0.28
CA VAL A 89 -13.98 -13.52 -0.08
C VAL A 89 -14.72 -14.39 -1.10
N THR A 90 -15.94 -14.78 -0.77
CA THR A 90 -16.84 -15.59 -1.61
C THR A 90 -18.11 -14.80 -1.94
N ASP A 91 -18.98 -15.38 -2.78
CA ASP A 91 -20.27 -14.75 -3.12
C ASP A 91 -21.17 -14.50 -1.90
N ASP A 92 -21.03 -15.34 -0.85
CA ASP A 92 -21.81 -15.27 0.38
C ASP A 92 -21.27 -14.22 1.38
N THR A 93 -20.10 -13.64 1.12
CA THR A 93 -19.48 -12.67 2.03
C THR A 93 -20.27 -11.37 2.08
N GLN A 94 -20.65 -10.96 3.29
CA GLN A 94 -21.32 -9.67 3.50
C GLN A 94 -20.30 -8.52 3.52
N ILE A 95 -20.29 -7.71 2.46
CA ILE A 95 -19.41 -6.54 2.35
C ILE A 95 -20.17 -5.27 2.76
N GLN A 96 -19.57 -4.50 3.66
CA GLN A 96 -20.01 -3.14 4.00
C GLN A 96 -18.88 -2.15 3.70
N ILE A 97 -19.22 -0.98 3.18
CA ILE A 97 -18.25 0.06 2.83
C ILE A 97 -18.64 1.33 3.57
N TYR A 98 -17.70 1.89 4.33
CA TYR A 98 -17.84 3.20 4.94
C TYR A 98 -17.56 4.30 3.91
N GLU A 99 -18.29 5.41 3.99
CA GLU A 99 -18.11 6.54 3.08
C GLU A 99 -16.90 7.40 3.45
N LYS A 100 -16.58 7.50 4.75
CA LYS A 100 -15.54 8.38 5.26
C LYS A 100 -14.19 7.68 5.32
N PRO A 101 -13.09 8.41 5.06
CA PRO A 101 -11.77 7.82 5.09
C PRO A 101 -11.30 7.50 6.51
N VAL A 102 -10.52 6.44 6.64
CA VAL A 102 -9.77 6.14 7.87
C VAL A 102 -8.62 7.14 8.03
N SER A 103 -8.46 7.67 9.24
CA SER A 103 -7.36 8.58 9.58
C SER A 103 -6.07 7.81 9.85
N GLY A 104 -4.93 8.41 9.51
CA GLY A 104 -3.59 7.90 9.89
C GLY A 104 -2.86 7.08 8.83
N ILE A 105 -3.51 6.70 7.72
CA ILE A 105 -2.86 5.96 6.63
C ILE A 105 -2.58 6.91 5.47
N LYS A 106 -1.30 7.24 5.25
CA LYS A 106 -0.85 7.95 4.05
C LYS A 106 -0.32 6.94 3.04
N ILE A 107 -0.98 6.81 1.90
CA ILE A 107 -0.45 6.09 0.74
C ILE A 107 0.08 7.15 -0.21
N PRO A 108 1.38 7.16 -0.54
CA PRO A 108 1.90 8.12 -1.49
C PRO A 108 1.21 7.93 -2.85
N PRO A 109 0.83 9.01 -3.54
CA PRO A 109 0.09 8.94 -4.81
C PRO A 109 0.93 8.39 -5.96
N VAL A 110 2.25 8.32 -5.78
CA VAL A 110 3.21 7.73 -6.71
C VAL A 110 4.10 6.81 -5.89
N THR A 111 4.31 5.59 -6.33
CA THR A 111 5.26 4.64 -5.74
C THR A 111 6.49 4.51 -6.62
N TRP A 112 7.57 3.95 -6.08
CA TRP A 112 8.77 3.66 -6.87
C TRP A 112 8.52 2.77 -8.10
N GLU A 113 7.47 1.95 -8.05
CA GLU A 113 7.06 1.05 -9.14
C GLU A 113 6.33 1.81 -10.26
N ASP A 114 5.74 2.96 -9.95
CA ASP A 114 5.04 3.81 -10.93
C ASP A 114 6.00 4.68 -11.75
N ILE A 115 7.28 4.74 -11.36
CA ILE A 115 8.32 5.47 -12.07
C ILE A 115 9.08 4.48 -12.93
N GLY A 116 8.96 4.58 -14.26
CA GLY A 116 9.82 3.82 -15.17
C GLY A 116 11.22 4.43 -15.28
N ASP A 117 12.21 3.59 -15.61
CA ASP A 117 13.62 4.00 -15.79
C ASP A 117 14.23 4.63 -14.51
N LEU A 118 15.42 5.23 -14.60
CA LEU A 118 16.08 5.97 -13.50
C LEU A 118 16.52 5.10 -12.31
N GLU A 119 16.78 3.81 -12.52
CA GLU A 119 17.14 2.86 -11.44
C GLU A 119 18.32 3.33 -10.59
N GLU A 120 19.36 3.91 -11.22
CA GLU A 120 20.50 4.46 -10.50
C GLU A 120 20.10 5.64 -9.57
N ALA A 121 19.22 6.53 -10.05
CA ALA A 121 18.74 7.66 -9.27
C ALA A 121 17.84 7.19 -8.12
N LYS A 122 16.93 6.23 -8.38
CA LYS A 122 16.09 5.63 -7.34
C LYS A 122 16.95 5.00 -6.24
N GLN A 123 17.97 4.22 -6.62
CA GLN A 123 18.86 3.57 -5.68
C GLN A 123 19.61 4.58 -4.79
N LYS A 124 20.19 5.63 -5.40
CA LYS A 124 20.85 6.71 -4.66
C LYS A 124 19.92 7.43 -3.69
N ILE A 125 18.69 7.73 -4.10
CA ILE A 125 17.73 8.39 -3.22
C ILE A 125 17.36 7.48 -2.03
N ARG A 126 17.18 6.17 -2.26
CA ARG A 126 16.91 5.22 -1.16
C ARG A 126 18.05 5.14 -0.16
N GLU A 127 19.28 5.06 -0.65
CA GLU A 127 20.47 5.02 0.22
C GLU A 127 20.67 6.31 1.02
N LEU A 128 20.42 7.46 0.40
CA LEU A 128 20.65 8.76 1.02
C LEU A 128 19.48 9.23 1.92
N VAL A 129 18.25 8.77 1.67
CA VAL A 129 17.04 9.22 2.41
C VAL A 129 16.44 8.10 3.26
N GLU A 130 16.13 6.95 2.66
CA GLU A 130 15.36 5.89 3.32
C GLU A 130 16.20 5.13 4.36
N LEU A 131 17.46 4.83 4.02
CA LEU A 131 18.38 4.09 4.90
C LEU A 131 18.65 4.83 6.23
N PRO A 132 18.98 6.14 6.25
CA PRO A 132 19.18 6.85 7.52
C PRO A 132 17.91 7.04 8.35
N LEU A 133 16.75 7.16 7.71
CA LEU A 133 15.48 7.32 8.43
C LEU A 133 15.03 6.02 9.09
N ARG A 134 15.28 4.86 8.46
CA ARG A 134 14.91 3.54 9.00
C ARG A 134 15.94 2.94 9.94
N HIS A 135 17.22 3.16 9.68
CA HIS A 135 18.33 2.58 10.44
C HIS A 135 19.26 3.64 11.02
N PRO A 136 18.77 4.59 11.83
CA PRO A 136 19.61 5.63 12.42
C PRO A 136 20.76 5.07 13.28
N GLU A 137 20.60 3.86 13.81
CA GLU A 137 21.62 3.13 14.55
C GLU A 137 22.87 2.80 13.72
N LEU A 138 22.72 2.46 12.44
CA LEU A 138 23.85 2.15 11.56
C LEU A 138 24.72 3.40 11.36
N PHE A 139 24.09 4.55 11.13
CA PHE A 139 24.76 5.83 10.96
C PHE A 139 25.46 6.29 12.23
N LYS A 140 24.83 6.10 13.40
CA LYS A 140 25.45 6.38 14.70
C LYS A 140 26.67 5.50 14.98
N HIS A 141 26.58 4.19 14.71
CA HIS A 141 27.71 3.28 14.91
C HIS A 141 28.89 3.58 13.99
N LEU A 142 28.61 3.99 12.75
CA LEU A 142 29.65 4.35 11.79
C LEU A 142 30.20 5.78 11.99
N GLY A 143 29.57 6.59 12.86
CA GLY A 143 29.94 7.98 13.09
C GLY A 143 29.71 8.90 11.88
N ILE A 144 28.79 8.53 11.00
CA ILE A 144 28.50 9.25 9.76
C ILE A 144 27.21 10.06 9.94
N GLU A 145 27.25 11.34 9.63
CA GLU A 145 26.03 12.17 9.59
C GLU A 145 25.25 11.93 8.29
N PRO A 146 23.92 11.75 8.36
CA PRO A 146 23.12 11.63 7.16
C PRO A 146 23.05 12.96 6.38
N PRO A 147 22.92 12.90 5.05
CA PRO A 147 22.80 14.10 4.23
C PRO A 147 21.53 14.88 4.59
N LYS A 148 21.64 16.21 4.69
CA LYS A 148 20.54 17.10 5.10
C LYS A 148 19.55 17.43 3.98
N GLY A 149 19.92 17.16 2.73
CA GLY A 149 19.09 17.45 1.57
C GLY A 149 19.71 16.91 0.28
N ILE A 150 18.86 16.70 -0.73
CA ILE A 150 19.23 16.16 -2.04
C ILE A 150 18.74 17.13 -3.10
N LEU A 151 19.58 17.43 -4.09
CA LEU A 151 19.22 18.25 -5.25
C LEU A 151 19.01 17.36 -6.47
N LEU A 152 17.80 17.35 -7.01
CA LEU A 152 17.48 16.68 -8.28
C LEU A 152 17.61 17.69 -9.44
N PHE A 153 18.52 17.45 -10.38
CA PHE A 153 18.75 18.32 -11.54
C PHE A 153 18.66 17.56 -12.87
N GLY A 154 18.37 18.28 -13.97
CA GLY A 154 18.31 17.74 -15.33
C GLY A 154 17.25 18.41 -16.22
N PRO A 155 17.17 18.08 -17.52
CA PRO A 155 16.22 18.66 -18.48
C PRO A 155 14.74 18.52 -18.06
N PRO A 156 13.81 19.38 -18.51
CA PRO A 156 12.39 19.22 -18.21
C PRO A 156 11.86 17.87 -18.74
N GLY A 157 10.91 17.26 -18.02
CA GLY A 157 10.29 15.99 -18.42
C GLY A 157 11.00 14.71 -17.94
N THR A 158 12.16 14.78 -17.27
CA THR A 158 12.91 13.58 -16.82
C THR A 158 12.45 12.95 -15.50
N GLY A 159 11.20 13.16 -15.07
CA GLY A 159 10.66 12.47 -13.88
C GLY A 159 11.11 12.98 -12.51
N LYS A 160 11.88 14.08 -12.39
CA LYS A 160 12.33 14.65 -11.09
C LYS A 160 11.19 14.86 -10.07
N THR A 161 10.07 15.43 -10.52
CA THR A 161 8.90 15.67 -9.64
C THR A 161 8.22 14.37 -9.24
N LEU A 162 8.26 13.34 -10.09
CA LEU A 162 7.71 12.02 -9.75
C LEU A 162 8.60 11.33 -8.71
N LEU A 163 9.93 11.37 -8.87
CA LEU A 163 10.89 10.87 -7.89
C LEU A 163 10.67 11.50 -6.51
N ALA A 164 10.51 12.83 -6.46
CA ALA A 164 10.24 13.53 -5.20
C ALA A 164 8.90 13.16 -4.54
N LYS A 165 7.90 12.70 -5.33
CA LYS A 165 6.58 12.29 -4.83
C LYS A 165 6.53 10.83 -4.37
N ALA A 166 7.51 10.02 -4.76
CA ALA A 166 7.58 8.59 -4.44
C ALA A 166 8.37 8.26 -3.17
N VAL A 167 9.05 9.26 -2.60
CA VAL A 167 9.77 9.22 -1.31
C VAL A 167 8.81 9.42 -0.15
#